data_AF-A0A0A8ZFI4-F1
#
_entry.id   AF-A0A0A8ZFI4-F1
#
_cell.length_a   1.000
_cell.length_b   1.000
_cell.length_c   1.000
_cell.angle_alpha   90.00
_cell.angle_beta   90.00
_cell.angle_gamma   90.00
#
_symmetry.space_group_name_H-M   'P 1'
#
loop_
_entity.id
_entity.type
_entity.pdbx_description
1 polymer ?
#
loop_
_entity_poly.entity_id
_entity_poly.type
_entity_poly.pdbx_seq_one_letter_code
_entity_poly.pdbx_strand_id
1 'polypeptide(L)'
;MVKVMKNIHVTLETNCDIANKAMQGEFRTRSIQEVMDLVVECGAWEGSDEHYIATELFVQADHRDMFKTFKTNEGRFNWLKRKYLESKQGAK
;
A
#
# COMPACT_ATOMS: atom_id res chain seq x y z
N MET A 1 -11.79 27.01 32.81
CA MET A 1 -12.68 26.06 32.10
C MET A 1 -12.65 26.23 30.58
N VAL A 2 -12.67 27.45 30.03
CA VAL A 2 -12.66 27.71 28.56
C VAL A 2 -11.50 27.04 27.80
N LYS A 3 -10.29 26.99 28.39
CA LYS A 3 -9.14 26.34 27.76
C LYS A 3 -9.30 24.81 27.64
N VAL A 4 -9.89 24.18 28.64
CA VAL A 4 -10.19 22.75 28.64
C VAL A 4 -11.23 22.44 27.57
N MET A 5 -12.28 23.24 27.46
CA MET A 5 -13.32 23.07 26.44
C MET A 5 -12.78 23.23 25.00
N LYS A 6 -11.92 24.22 24.75
CA LYS A 6 -11.24 24.38 23.45
C LYS A 6 -10.39 23.18 23.10
N ASN A 7 -9.60 22.67 24.05
CA ASN A 7 -8.78 21.49 23.82
C ASN A 7 -9.63 20.25 23.50
N ILE A 8 -10.72 20.03 24.24
CA ILE A 8 -11.65 18.92 23.99
C ILE A 8 -12.27 19.03 22.60
N HIS A 9 -12.69 20.24 22.19
CA HIS A 9 -13.27 20.48 20.87
C HIS A 9 -12.28 20.15 19.74
N VAL A 10 -11.04 20.64 19.85
CA VAL A 10 -9.96 20.34 18.88
C VAL A 10 -9.67 18.84 18.81
N THR A 11 -9.60 18.16 19.96
CA THR A 11 -9.40 16.70 19.99
C THR A 11 -10.55 15.95 19.33
N LEU A 12 -11.80 16.39 19.54
CA LEU A 12 -12.97 15.77 18.91
C LEU A 12 -12.94 15.94 17.38
N GLU A 13 -12.69 17.17 16.90
CA GLU A 13 -12.60 17.44 15.46
C GLU A 13 -11.52 16.59 14.80
N THR A 14 -10.34 16.51 15.42
CA THR A 14 -9.22 15.71 14.91
C THR A 14 -9.58 14.23 14.83
N ASN A 15 -10.25 13.69 15.85
CA ASN A 15 -10.67 12.29 15.86
C ASN A 15 -11.73 11.99 14.80
N CYS A 16 -12.69 12.90 14.58
CA CYS A 16 -13.68 12.78 13.53
C CYS A 16 -13.02 12.76 12.15
N ASP A 17 -12.04 13.63 11.90
CA ASP A 17 -11.28 13.64 10.65
C ASP A 17 -10.52 12.35 10.42
N ILE A 18 -9.84 11.82 11.45
CA ILE A 18 -9.12 10.54 11.35
C ILE A 18 -10.10 9.39 11.07
N ALA A 19 -11.23 9.35 11.78
CA ALA A 19 -12.26 8.34 11.58
C ALA A 19 -12.84 8.40 10.16
N ASN A 20 -13.13 9.61 9.65
CA ASN A 20 -13.64 9.80 8.29
C ASN A 20 -12.62 9.33 7.25
N LYS A 21 -11.33 9.68 7.40
CA LYS A 21 -10.25 9.21 6.51
C LYS A 21 -10.10 7.69 6.53
N ALA A 22 -10.28 7.06 7.70
CA ALA A 22 -10.28 5.61 7.83
C ALA A 22 -11.48 4.97 7.15
N MET A 23 -12.69 5.48 7.39
CA MET A 23 -13.92 4.97 6.80
C MET A 23 -13.97 5.15 5.28
N GLN A 24 -13.36 6.22 4.75
CA GLN A 24 -13.30 6.50 3.30
C GLN A 24 -12.17 5.75 2.58
N GLY A 25 -11.38 4.92 3.29
CA GLY A 25 -10.32 4.11 2.69
C GLY A 25 -9.08 4.91 2.27
N GLU A 26 -8.94 6.16 2.69
CA GLU A 26 -7.84 7.05 2.29
C GLU A 26 -6.47 6.48 2.72
N PHE A 27 -6.40 5.84 3.90
CA PHE A 27 -5.21 5.13 4.36
C PHE A 27 -4.85 3.94 3.45
N ARG A 28 -5.84 3.23 2.93
CA ARG A 28 -5.62 2.12 2.00
C ARG A 28 -5.05 2.64 0.69
N THR A 29 -5.64 3.68 0.12
CA THR A 29 -5.17 4.31 -1.12
C THR A 29 -3.73 4.79 -0.98
N ARG A 30 -3.41 5.49 0.13
CA ARG A 30 -2.03 5.93 0.40
C ARG A 30 -1.07 4.75 0.53
N SER A 31 -1.46 3.71 1.28
CA SER A 31 -0.64 2.51 1.44
C SER A 31 -0.38 1.78 0.12
N ILE A 32 -1.35 1.75 -0.79
CA ILE A 32 -1.18 1.20 -2.14
C ILE A 32 -0.23 2.09 -2.97
N GLN A 33 -0.42 3.41 -2.95
CA GLN A 33 0.45 4.33 -3.67
C GLN A 33 1.92 4.16 -3.24
N GLU A 34 2.18 4.12 -1.93
CA GLU A 34 3.53 3.91 -1.40
C GLU A 34 4.21 2.64 -1.92
N VAL A 35 3.49 1.52 -2.01
CA VAL A 35 4.09 0.28 -2.53
C VAL A 35 4.23 0.29 -4.05
N MET A 36 3.34 0.97 -4.77
CA MET A 36 3.46 1.12 -6.22
C MET A 36 4.65 2.01 -6.60
N ASP A 37 4.96 3.03 -5.80
CA ASP A 37 6.18 3.83 -6.00
C ASP A 37 7.44 2.94 -5.85
N LEU A 38 7.45 2.03 -4.87
CA LEU A 38 8.53 1.06 -4.67
C LEU A 38 8.64 0.01 -5.80
N VAL A 39 7.53 -0.34 -6.45
CA VAL A 39 7.50 -1.24 -7.63
C VAL A 39 8.23 -0.60 -8.80
N VAL A 40 7.91 0.67 -9.06
CA VAL A 40 8.58 1.43 -10.12
C VAL A 40 10.05 1.62 -9.78
N GLU A 41 10.37 1.98 -8.52
CA GLU A 41 11.74 2.12 -8.05
C GLU A 41 12.56 0.82 -8.20
N CYS A 42 11.91 -0.34 -8.03
CA CYS A 42 12.59 -1.63 -8.18
C CYS A 42 12.77 -2.10 -9.63
N GLY A 43 12.33 -1.31 -10.62
CA GLY A 43 12.52 -1.58 -12.06
C GLY A 43 11.31 -2.20 -12.76
N ALA A 44 10.19 -2.39 -12.06
CA ALA A 44 8.94 -2.85 -12.65
C ALA A 44 8.15 -1.64 -13.20
N TRP A 45 8.51 -1.21 -14.40
CA TRP A 45 7.90 -0.07 -15.09
C TRP A 45 6.43 -0.31 -15.46
N GLU A 46 5.63 0.76 -15.52
CA GLU A 46 4.20 0.68 -15.86
C GLU A 46 3.95 -0.02 -17.20
N GLY A 47 3.26 -1.16 -17.17
CA GLY A 47 3.01 -1.99 -18.35
C GLY A 47 3.89 -3.23 -18.47
N SER A 48 4.89 -3.39 -17.60
CA SER A 48 5.57 -4.68 -17.41
C SER A 48 4.68 -5.71 -16.74
N ASP A 49 5.00 -6.99 -16.93
CA ASP A 49 4.34 -8.11 -16.26
C ASP A 49 4.46 -7.99 -14.73
N GLU A 50 5.63 -7.58 -14.24
CA GLU A 50 5.90 -7.33 -12.82
C GLU A 50 5.05 -6.20 -12.25
N HIS A 51 4.83 -5.13 -13.02
CA HIS A 51 3.95 -4.04 -12.62
C HIS A 51 2.49 -4.50 -12.61
N TYR A 52 2.05 -5.25 -13.62
CA TYR A 52 0.69 -5.78 -13.67
C TYR A 52 0.39 -6.69 -12.48
N ILE A 53 1.26 -7.67 -12.17
CA ILE A 53 1.04 -8.55 -11.01
C ILE A 53 1.04 -7.78 -9.68
N ALA A 54 1.80 -6.68 -9.58
CA ALA A 54 1.77 -5.82 -8.39
C ALA A 54 0.39 -5.19 -8.17
N THR A 55 -0.31 -4.78 -9.24
CA THR A 55 -1.68 -4.21 -9.14
C THR A 55 -2.69 -5.22 -8.58
N GLU A 56 -2.53 -6.51 -8.88
CA GLU A 56 -3.36 -7.59 -8.36
C GLU A 56 -3.00 -7.93 -6.90
N LEU A 57 -1.70 -8.01 -6.59
CA LEU A 57 -1.21 -8.41 -5.26
C LEU A 57 -1.56 -7.38 -4.18
N PHE A 58 -1.35 -6.10 -4.47
CA PHE A 58 -1.39 -5.04 -3.46
C PHE A 58 -2.80 -4.53 -3.14
N VAL A 59 -3.82 -5.13 -3.74
CA VAL A 59 -5.19 -5.04 -3.22
C VAL A 59 -5.25 -5.53 -1.77
N GLN A 60 -4.47 -6.58 -1.44
CA GLN A 60 -4.39 -7.19 -0.10
C GLN A 60 -3.31 -6.54 0.77
N ALA A 61 -3.64 -6.23 2.03
CA ALA A 61 -2.74 -5.54 2.95
C ALA A 61 -1.49 -6.36 3.28
N ASP A 62 -1.64 -7.66 3.54
CA ASP A 62 -0.54 -8.53 3.93
C ASP A 62 0.57 -8.60 2.86
N HIS A 63 0.20 -8.55 1.58
CA HIS A 63 1.18 -8.50 0.49
C HIS A 63 1.95 -7.17 0.47
N ARG A 64 1.27 -6.05 0.77
CA ARG A 64 1.94 -4.74 0.88
C ARG A 64 2.93 -4.72 2.03
N ASP A 65 2.52 -5.24 3.18
CA ASP A 65 3.36 -5.30 4.37
C ASP A 65 4.57 -6.21 4.15
N MET A 66 4.37 -7.38 3.54
CA MET A 66 5.45 -8.29 3.16
C MET A 66 6.42 -7.63 2.16
N PHE A 67 5.90 -6.93 1.14
CA PHE A 67 6.73 -6.26 0.14
C PHE A 67 7.63 -5.17 0.74
N LYS A 68 7.14 -4.45 1.76
CA LYS A 68 7.91 -3.43 2.49
C LYS A 68 9.06 -4.03 3.31
N THR A 69 9.04 -5.33 3.64
CA THR A 69 10.15 -5.99 4.38
C THR A 69 11.42 -6.18 3.53
N PHE A 70 11.29 -6.19 2.21
CA PHE A 70 12.44 -6.33 1.31
C PHE A 70 13.30 -5.06 1.33
N LYS A 71 14.60 -5.25 1.56
CA LYS A 71 15.57 -4.15 1.71
C LYS A 71 16.22 -3.72 0.40
N THR A 72 16.16 -4.56 -0.64
CA THR A 72 16.83 -4.31 -1.92
C THR A 72 15.82 -4.27 -3.06
N ASN A 73 16.11 -3.44 -4.06
CA ASN A 73 15.30 -3.33 -5.27
C ASN A 73 15.30 -4.64 -6.06
N GLU A 74 16.45 -5.31 -6.17
CA GLU A 74 16.52 -6.63 -6.78
C GLU A 74 15.66 -7.68 -6.05
N GLY A 75 15.62 -7.64 -4.71
CA GLY A 75 14.79 -8.54 -3.92
C GLY A 75 13.29 -8.34 -4.19
N ARG A 76 12.85 -7.07 -4.24
CA ARG A 76 11.48 -6.69 -4.61
C ARG A 76 11.11 -7.15 -6.00
N PHE A 77 11.95 -6.84 -6.99
CA PHE A 77 11.72 -7.20 -8.38
C PHE A 77 11.65 -8.71 -8.59
N ASN A 78 12.59 -9.45 -8.01
CA ASN A 78 12.60 -10.92 -8.10
C ASN A 78 11.37 -11.55 -7.45
N TRP A 79 10.84 -10.96 -6.38
CA TRP A 79 9.60 -11.43 -5.76
C TRP A 79 8.39 -11.25 -6.68
N LEU A 80 8.24 -10.07 -7.30
CA LEU A 80 7.17 -9.81 -8.28
C LEU A 80 7.26 -10.77 -9.46
N LYS A 81 8.46 -10.97 -10.00
CA LYS A 81 8.70 -11.93 -11.09
C LYS A 81 8.27 -13.35 -10.73
N ARG A 82 8.59 -13.82 -9.52
CA ARG A 82 8.13 -15.15 -9.03
C ARG A 82 6.61 -15.22 -8.94
N LYS A 83 5.96 -14.18 -8.41
CA LYS A 83 4.50 -14.13 -8.30
C LYS A 83 3.81 -14.17 -9.65
N TYR A 84 4.35 -13.47 -10.65
CA TYR A 84 3.86 -13.56 -12.03
C TYR A 84 4.03 -14.96 -12.62
N LEU A 85 5.17 -15.62 -12.40
CA LEU A 85 5.39 -16.99 -12.87
C LEU A 85 4.48 -18.01 -12.19
N GLU A 86 4.20 -17.83 -10.89
CA GLU A 86 3.25 -18.64 -10.12
C GLU A 86 1.82 -18.48 -10.68
N SER A 87 1.38 -17.24 -10.94
CA SER A 87 0.03 -16.99 -11.47
C SER A 87 -0.18 -17.60 -12.86
N LYS A 88 0.87 -17.65 -13.70
CA LYS A 88 0.82 -18.31 -15.01
C LYS A 88 0.78 -19.84 -14.94
N GLN A 89 1.34 -20.45 -13.90
CA GLN A 89 1.34 -21.91 -13.75
C GLN A 89 -0.02 -22.45 -13.28
N GLY A 90 -0.75 -21.68 -12.48
CA GLY A 90 -2.11 -22.03 -12.03
C GLY A 90 -3.22 -21.79 -13.06
N ALA A 91 -2.90 -21.18 -14.21
CA ALA A 91 -3.85 -20.91 -15.30
C ALA A 91 -3.90 -22.01 -16.38
N LYS A 92 -3.26 -23.16 -16.14
CA LYS A 92 -3.29 -24.35 -17.00
C LYS A 92 -4.27 -25.40 -16.49
#